data_AF-A0A1X1EN29-F1
#
_entry.id   AF-A0A1X1EN29-F1
#
_cell.length_a   1.000
_cell.length_b   1.000
_cell.length_c   1.000
_cell.angle_alpha   90.00
_cell.angle_beta   90.00
_cell.angle_gamma   90.00
#
_symmetry.space_group_name_H-M   'P 1'
#
loop_
_entity.id
_entity.type
_entity.pdbx_description
1 polymer ?
#
loop_
_entity_poly.entity_id
_entity_poly.type
_entity_poly.pdbx_seq_one_letter_code
_entity_poly.pdbx_strand_id
1 'polypeptide(L)'
;MEDKNGYSTKITDIKNLKDLCKVIVLPMLCACYVSYGDFSLDFGDFVISLSSGDTEGVRMFKALVILSGKILYSAIMCFLIYFGLVYAHVYSKAKLIPVCILILMTFGFLGVFAGDKVESILPVEGIWYYTSFVTAFFLLAMLDQVTE
;
A
#
# COMPACT_ATOMS: atom_id res chain seq x y z
N MET A 1 -1.15 41.20 16.88
CA MET A 1 -1.46 40.72 15.52
C MET A 1 -0.73 39.40 15.33
N GLU A 2 -1.18 38.35 16.01
CA GLU A 2 -0.61 37.01 15.95
C GLU A 2 -1.80 36.07 15.99
N ASP A 3 -2.22 35.52 14.84
CA ASP A 3 -2.90 34.19 14.76
C ASP A 3 -3.38 33.80 13.33
N LYS A 4 -2.59 34.07 12.28
CA LYS A 4 -2.93 33.57 10.91
C LYS A 4 -1.87 32.70 10.25
N ASN A 5 -0.64 32.61 10.79
CA ASN A 5 0.42 31.83 10.16
C ASN A 5 0.46 30.35 10.59
N GLY A 6 -0.06 29.97 11.77
CA GLY A 6 0.00 28.58 12.24
C GLY A 6 -0.92 27.61 11.48
N TYR A 7 -2.06 28.09 10.99
CA TYR A 7 -3.02 27.27 10.23
C TYR A 7 -2.54 26.98 8.80
N SER A 8 -1.80 27.91 8.19
CA SER A 8 -1.29 27.77 6.82
C SER A 8 -0.24 26.66 6.71
N THR A 9 0.69 26.59 7.68
CA THR A 9 1.73 25.55 7.71
C THR A 9 1.12 24.16 7.89
N LYS A 10 0.17 24.00 8.83
CA LYS A 10 -0.48 22.71 9.09
C LYS A 10 -1.25 22.15 7.89
N ILE A 11 -1.95 22.99 7.13
CA ILE A 11 -2.67 22.56 5.91
C ILE A 11 -1.66 22.18 4.82
N THR A 12 -0.57 22.94 4.69
CA THR A 12 0.52 22.65 3.74
C THR A 12 1.19 21.31 4.06
N ASP A 13 1.40 20.99 5.33
CA ASP A 13 1.98 19.71 5.76
C ASP A 13 1.08 18.52 5.44
N ILE A 14 -0.23 18.64 5.65
CA ILE A 14 -1.19 17.57 5.30
C ILE A 14 -1.22 17.35 3.78
N LYS A 15 -1.17 18.43 2.99
CA LYS A 15 -1.14 18.33 1.53
C LYS A 15 0.16 17.70 1.03
N ASN A 16 1.30 18.12 1.58
CA ASN A 16 2.61 17.53 1.28
C ASN A 16 2.67 16.04 1.67
N LEU A 17 2.09 15.67 2.82
CA LEU A 17 1.99 14.28 3.25
C LEU A 17 1.15 13.45 2.27
N LYS A 18 -0.02 13.97 1.86
CA LYS A 18 -0.89 13.34 0.86
C LYS A 18 -0.15 13.13 -0.46
N ASP A 19 0.57 14.14 -0.94
CA ASP A 19 1.32 14.06 -2.20
C ASP A 19 2.51 13.10 -2.10
N LEU A 20 3.19 13.04 -0.96
CA LEU A 20 4.21 12.03 -0.70
C LEU A 20 3.60 10.62 -0.76
N CYS A 21 2.46 10.40 -0.09
CA CYS A 21 1.74 9.12 -0.09
C CYS A 21 1.34 8.65 -1.49
N LYS A 22 1.01 9.55 -2.43
CA LYS A 22 0.75 9.18 -3.84
C LYS A 22 1.94 8.51 -4.52
N VAL A 23 3.15 8.92 -4.17
CA VAL A 23 4.37 8.35 -4.75
C VAL A 23 4.78 7.07 -4.02
N ILE A 24 4.66 7.05 -2.69
CA ILE A 24 5.18 5.94 -1.87
C ILE A 24 4.19 4.78 -1.66
N VAL A 25 2.90 4.94 -1.97
CA VAL A 25 1.89 3.88 -1.76
C VAL A 25 2.19 2.63 -2.59
N LEU A 26 2.62 2.80 -3.84
CA LEU A 26 2.94 1.70 -4.74
C LEU A 26 4.17 0.90 -4.27
N PRO A 27 5.32 1.53 -3.97
CA PRO A 27 6.47 0.78 -3.44
C PRO A 27 6.20 0.17 -2.06
N MET A 28 5.40 0.82 -1.19
CA MET A 28 5.00 0.23 0.10
C MET A 28 4.13 -1.02 -0.05
N LEU A 29 3.12 -0.99 -0.94
CA LEU A 29 2.28 -2.14 -1.23
C LEU A 29 3.08 -3.29 -1.86
N CYS A 30 4.01 -2.96 -2.75
CA CYS A 30 4.91 -3.95 -3.30
C CYS A 30 5.83 -4.55 -2.23
N ALA A 31 6.38 -3.74 -1.33
CA ALA A 31 7.21 -4.24 -0.24
C ALA A 31 6.42 -5.19 0.66
N CYS A 32 5.17 -4.85 1.01
CA CYS A 32 4.28 -5.75 1.75
C CYS A 32 4.05 -7.08 1.02
N TYR A 33 3.78 -7.03 -0.28
CA TYR A 33 3.54 -8.23 -1.08
C TYR A 33 4.77 -9.13 -1.19
N VAL A 34 5.95 -8.53 -1.31
CA VAL A 34 7.22 -9.28 -1.33
C VAL A 34 7.55 -9.86 0.04
N SER A 35 7.25 -9.14 1.13
CA SER A 35 7.54 -9.57 2.50
C SER A 35 6.67 -10.75 2.93
N TYR A 36 5.40 -10.76 2.51
CA TYR A 36 4.44 -11.80 2.91
C TYR A 36 4.60 -13.13 2.14
N GLY A 37 5.30 -13.15 1.01
CA GLY A 37 5.35 -14.32 0.12
C GLY A 37 6.77 -14.80 -0.16
N ASP A 38 6.92 -16.11 -0.35
CA ASP A 38 8.18 -16.71 -0.80
C ASP A 38 8.72 -16.04 -2.07
N PHE A 39 10.04 -15.96 -2.20
CA PHE A 39 10.72 -15.38 -3.36
C PHE A 39 10.68 -16.33 -4.56
N SER A 40 9.47 -16.62 -5.02
CA SER A 40 9.15 -17.46 -6.17
C SER A 40 8.10 -16.76 -7.04
N LEU A 41 8.14 -17.06 -8.33
CA LEU A 41 7.08 -16.70 -9.26
C LEU A 41 6.51 -17.98 -9.85
N ASP A 42 5.24 -18.21 -9.56
CA ASP A 42 4.49 -19.36 -10.04
C ASP A 42 3.56 -18.90 -11.18
N PHE A 43 3.82 -19.42 -12.38
CA PHE A 43 2.98 -19.26 -13.56
C PHE A 43 2.33 -20.60 -13.95
N GLY A 44 1.77 -21.33 -12.98
CA GLY A 44 1.12 -22.62 -13.20
C GLY A 44 2.15 -23.73 -13.40
N ASP A 45 2.54 -23.99 -14.65
CA ASP A 45 3.53 -25.03 -14.99
C ASP A 45 4.99 -24.54 -14.85
N PHE A 46 5.21 -23.23 -14.74
CA PHE A 46 6.54 -22.63 -14.60
C PHE A 46 6.69 -22.00 -13.22
N VAL A 47 7.41 -22.68 -12.34
CA VAL A 47 7.86 -22.14 -11.05
C VAL A 47 9.30 -21.65 -11.20
N ILE A 48 9.48 -20.33 -11.20
CA ILE A 48 10.80 -19.73 -11.13
C ILE A 48 11.12 -19.52 -9.65
N SER A 49 11.91 -20.43 -9.09
CA SER A 49 12.45 -20.34 -7.73
C SER A 49 13.98 -20.20 -7.78
N LEU A 50 14.56 -19.62 -6.73
CA LEU A 50 16.00 -19.63 -6.53
C LEU A 50 16.47 -21.07 -6.23
N SER A 51 17.25 -21.66 -7.13
CA SER A 51 17.91 -22.94 -6.86
C SER A 51 19.31 -22.69 -6.30
N SER A 52 19.67 -23.44 -5.26
CA SER A 52 21.01 -23.41 -4.64
C SER A 52 22.12 -23.91 -5.58
N GLY A 53 21.78 -24.52 -6.72
CA GLY A 53 22.72 -24.94 -7.76
C GLY A 53 22.96 -23.92 -8.87
N ASP A 54 22.30 -22.75 -8.85
CA ASP A 54 22.46 -21.73 -9.88
C ASP A 54 23.77 -20.94 -9.72
N THR A 55 24.48 -20.68 -10.82
CA THR A 55 25.62 -19.75 -10.86
C THR A 55 25.18 -18.37 -10.36
N GLU A 56 26.04 -17.63 -9.65
CA GLU A 56 25.69 -16.34 -9.03
C GLU A 56 24.98 -15.36 -9.98
N GLY A 57 25.42 -15.28 -11.24
CA GLY A 57 24.79 -14.45 -12.26
C GLY A 57 23.36 -14.87 -12.62
N VAL A 58 23.10 -16.18 -12.69
CA VAL A 58 21.76 -16.74 -12.96
C VAL A 58 20.85 -16.49 -11.76
N ARG A 59 21.37 -16.61 -10.54
CA ARG A 59 20.63 -16.34 -9.30
C ARG A 59 20.21 -14.88 -9.19
N MET A 60 21.11 -13.94 -9.51
CA MET A 60 20.78 -12.51 -9.55
C MET A 60 19.75 -12.17 -10.62
N PHE A 61 19.89 -12.74 -11.83
CA PHE A 61 18.93 -12.53 -12.90
C PHE A 61 17.54 -13.05 -12.53
N LYS A 62 17.44 -14.28 -12.00
CA LYS A 62 16.17 -14.85 -11.51
C LYS A 62 15.56 -13.98 -10.40
N ALA A 63 16.35 -13.51 -9.44
CA ALA A 63 15.85 -12.62 -8.38
C ALA A 63 15.30 -11.31 -8.93
N LEU A 64 15.97 -10.70 -9.93
CA LEU A 64 15.51 -9.47 -10.56
C LEU A 64 14.21 -9.69 -11.33
N VAL A 65 14.11 -10.77 -12.11
CA VAL A 65 12.88 -11.15 -12.82
C VAL A 65 11.73 -11.39 -11.84
N ILE A 66 11.98 -12.12 -10.75
CA ILE A 66 10.97 -12.39 -9.73
C ILE A 66 10.48 -11.08 -9.10
N LEU A 67 11.41 -10.21 -8.72
CA LEU A 67 11.08 -8.93 -8.12
C LEU A 67 10.28 -8.04 -9.08
N SER A 68 10.74 -7.87 -10.32
CA SER A 68 10.03 -7.08 -11.33
C SER A 68 8.64 -7.63 -11.65
N GLY A 69 8.50 -8.95 -11.74
CA GLY A 69 7.20 -9.59 -11.96
C GLY A 69 6.23 -9.39 -10.79
N LYS A 70 6.70 -9.54 -9.54
CA LYS A 70 5.90 -9.26 -8.34
C LYS A 70 5.50 -7.78 -8.25
N ILE A 71 6.41 -6.85 -8.57
CA ILE A 71 6.11 -5.41 -8.64
C ILE A 71 5.00 -5.15 -9.65
N LEU A 72 5.15 -5.67 -10.88
CA LEU A 72 4.19 -5.43 -11.95
C LEU A 72 2.82 -6.01 -11.62
N TYR A 73 2.77 -7.24 -11.09
CA TYR A 73 1.53 -7.87 -10.66
C TYR A 73 0.84 -7.08 -9.54
N SER A 74 1.59 -6.69 -8.50
CA SER A 74 1.08 -5.85 -7.40
C SER A 74 0.54 -4.52 -7.93
N ALA A 75 1.25 -3.88 -8.86
CA ALA A 75 0.83 -2.60 -9.43
C ALA A 75 -0.49 -2.72 -10.22
N ILE A 76 -0.62 -3.76 -11.06
CA ILE A 76 -1.85 -4.02 -11.82
C ILE A 76 -3.02 -4.29 -10.87
N MET A 77 -2.82 -5.12 -9.84
CA MET A 77 -3.87 -5.41 -8.85
C MET A 77 -4.28 -4.17 -8.06
N CYS A 78 -3.32 -3.36 -7.62
CA CYS A 78 -3.62 -2.08 -6.94
C CYS A 78 -4.42 -1.13 -7.84
N PHE A 79 -4.02 -1.02 -9.12
CA PHE A 79 -4.74 -0.21 -10.09
C PHE A 79 -6.18 -0.68 -10.29
N LEU A 80 -6.40 -1.98 -10.44
CA LEU A 80 -7.74 -2.57 -10.59
C LEU A 80 -8.63 -2.35 -9.36
N ILE A 81 -8.08 -2.55 -8.16
CA ILE A 81 -8.81 -2.31 -6.90
C ILE A 81 -9.19 -0.84 -6.77
N TYR A 82 -8.25 0.07 -7.04
CA TYR A 82 -8.52 1.51 -6.99
C TYR A 82 -9.60 1.91 -8.00
N PHE A 83 -9.49 1.46 -9.25
CA PHE A 83 -10.47 1.77 -10.29
C PHE A 83 -11.85 1.22 -9.94
N GLY A 84 -11.93 -0.01 -9.41
CA GLY A 84 -13.17 -0.61 -8.91
C GLY A 84 -13.77 0.19 -7.76
N LEU A 85 -12.95 0.68 -6.82
CA LEU A 85 -13.41 1.50 -5.70
C LEU A 85 -13.99 2.84 -6.15
N VAL A 86 -13.31 3.54 -7.08
CA VAL A 86 -13.81 4.79 -7.65
C VAL A 86 -15.11 4.57 -8.41
N TYR A 87 -15.17 3.53 -9.24
CA TYR A 87 -16.39 3.18 -9.98
C TYR A 87 -17.58 2.90 -9.04
N ALA A 88 -17.35 2.12 -7.97
CA ALA A 88 -18.36 1.85 -6.96
C ALA A 88 -18.80 3.13 -6.21
N HIS A 89 -17.87 4.02 -5.90
CA HIS A 89 -18.18 5.29 -5.24
C HIS A 89 -19.07 6.20 -6.11
N VAL A 90 -18.72 6.36 -7.38
CA VAL A 90 -19.48 7.17 -8.35
C VAL A 90 -20.89 6.61 -8.57
N TYR A 91 -21.01 5.28 -8.73
CA TYR A 91 -22.31 4.65 -9.00
C TYR A 91 -23.22 4.65 -7.78
N SER A 92 -22.68 4.36 -6.60
CA SER A 92 -23.49 4.16 -5.40
C SER A 92 -23.95 5.47 -4.75
N LYS A 93 -23.40 6.63 -5.16
CA LYS A 93 -23.57 7.97 -4.51
C LYS A 93 -23.35 7.93 -2.98
N ALA A 94 -22.69 6.89 -2.49
CA ALA A 94 -22.51 6.59 -1.07
C ALA A 94 -21.07 6.93 -0.67
N LYS A 95 -20.86 7.31 0.60
CA LYS A 95 -19.55 7.67 1.18
C LYS A 95 -18.61 6.46 1.39
N LEU A 96 -18.43 5.63 0.35
CA LEU A 96 -17.61 4.41 0.39
C LEU A 96 -16.13 4.70 0.64
N ILE A 97 -15.54 5.65 -0.10
CA ILE A 97 -14.12 6.01 0.07
C ILE A 97 -13.82 6.48 1.51
N PRO A 98 -14.60 7.40 2.12
CA PRO A 98 -14.44 7.75 3.54
C PRO A 98 -14.51 6.57 4.51
N VAL A 99 -15.39 5.60 4.27
CA VAL A 99 -15.49 4.39 5.11
C VAL A 99 -14.24 3.53 4.96
N CYS A 100 -13.73 3.33 3.75
CA CYS A 100 -12.48 2.61 3.52
C CYS A 100 -11.29 3.28 4.21
N ILE A 101 -11.20 4.62 4.14
CA ILE A 101 -10.16 5.39 4.84
C ILE A 101 -10.26 5.16 6.35
N LEU A 102 -11.46 5.22 6.92
CA LEU A 102 -11.68 5.01 8.35
C LEU A 102 -11.21 3.61 8.76
N ILE A 103 -11.60 2.56 8.02
CA ILE A 103 -11.19 1.18 8.29
C ILE A 103 -9.65 1.04 8.23
N LEU A 104 -9.00 1.58 7.19
CA LEU A 104 -7.55 1.51 7.02
C LEU A 104 -6.78 2.25 8.12
N MET A 105 -7.28 3.42 8.54
CA MET A 105 -6.71 4.19 9.64
C MET A 105 -6.87 3.45 10.96
N THR A 106 -8.05 2.89 11.23
CA THR A 106 -8.28 2.07 12.42
C THR A 106 -7.36 0.85 12.44
N PHE A 107 -7.19 0.17 11.32
CA PHE A 107 -6.27 -0.97 11.21
C PHE A 107 -4.80 -0.55 11.46
N GLY A 108 -4.38 0.58 10.91
CA GLY A 108 -3.03 1.12 11.14
C GLY A 108 -2.80 1.44 12.62
N PHE A 109 -3.76 2.11 13.26
CA PHE A 109 -3.67 2.43 14.68
C PHE A 109 -3.69 1.19 15.57
N LEU A 110 -4.50 0.18 15.20
CA LEU A 110 -4.54 -1.09 15.91
C LEU A 110 -3.17 -1.79 15.88
N GLY A 111 -2.48 -1.77 14.74
CA GLY A 111 -1.13 -2.31 14.62
C GLY A 111 -0.09 -1.57 15.45
N VAL A 112 -0.13 -0.23 15.44
CA VAL A 112 0.85 0.61 16.16
C VAL A 112 0.63 0.55 17.68
N PHE A 113 -0.61 0.55 18.15
CA PHE A 113 -0.92 0.65 19.58
C PHE A 113 -1.22 -0.69 20.25
N ALA A 114 -1.63 -1.71 19.49
CA ALA A 114 -1.98 -3.03 20.01
C ALA A 114 -1.20 -4.16 19.32
N GLY A 115 -0.08 -3.84 18.65
CA GLY A 115 0.76 -4.78 17.91
C GLY A 115 1.00 -6.10 18.65
N ASP A 116 1.47 -6.05 19.89
CA ASP A 116 1.76 -7.25 20.70
C ASP A 116 0.55 -8.18 20.91
N LYS A 117 -0.67 -7.61 21.01
CA LYS A 117 -1.91 -8.39 21.18
C LYS A 117 -2.45 -8.91 19.85
N VAL A 118 -2.26 -8.14 18.79
CA VAL A 118 -2.76 -8.46 17.45
C VAL A 118 -1.86 -9.49 16.79
N GLU A 119 -0.53 -9.38 16.93
CA GLU A 119 0.45 -10.32 16.39
C GLU A 119 0.26 -11.73 16.95
N SER A 120 -0.22 -11.84 18.19
CA SER A 120 -0.62 -13.12 18.80
C SER A 120 -1.85 -13.77 18.14
N ILE A 121 -2.69 -13.02 17.43
CA ILE A 121 -3.93 -13.50 16.80
C ILE A 121 -3.77 -13.61 15.27
N LEU A 122 -3.05 -12.65 14.68
CA LEU A 122 -2.79 -12.49 13.26
C LEU A 122 -1.32 -12.07 13.12
N PRO A 123 -0.41 -12.97 12.72
CA PRO A 123 1.01 -12.68 12.54
C PRO A 123 1.21 -11.86 11.25
N VAL A 124 0.72 -10.62 11.29
CA VAL A 124 0.83 -9.64 10.21
C VAL A 124 2.04 -8.78 10.53
N GLU A 125 3.01 -8.80 9.62
CA GLU A 125 4.24 -8.02 9.79
C GLU A 125 3.96 -6.52 9.94
N GLY A 126 4.81 -5.84 10.72
CA GLY A 126 4.69 -4.41 10.99
C GLY A 126 4.47 -3.53 9.76
N ILE A 127 5.08 -3.91 8.62
CA ILE A 127 5.01 -3.19 7.34
C ILE A 127 3.58 -3.04 6.79
N TRP A 128 2.69 -3.97 7.09
CA TRP A 128 1.28 -3.91 6.66
C TRP A 128 0.51 -2.80 7.37
N TYR A 129 0.77 -2.57 8.65
CA TYR A 129 0.14 -1.50 9.41
C TYR A 129 0.61 -0.12 8.94
N TYR A 130 1.90 0.02 8.62
CA TYR A 130 2.41 1.26 8.01
C TYR A 130 1.83 1.49 6.61
N THR A 131 1.70 0.42 5.83
CA THR A 131 1.15 0.49 4.48
C THR A 131 -0.35 0.82 4.50
N SER A 132 -1.10 0.43 5.52
CA SER A 132 -2.50 0.82 5.66
C SER A 132 -2.66 2.32 5.90
N PHE A 133 -1.77 2.95 6.68
CA PHE A 133 -1.73 4.42 6.82
C PHE A 133 -1.42 5.10 5.50
N VAL A 134 -0.37 4.64 4.79
CA VAL A 134 0.00 5.22 3.50
C VAL A 134 -1.14 5.09 2.49
N THR A 135 -1.83 3.96 2.47
CA THR A 135 -2.98 3.71 1.60
C THR A 135 -4.18 4.58 2.00
N ALA A 136 -4.42 4.79 3.30
CA ALA A 136 -5.46 5.69 3.78
C ALA A 136 -5.21 7.14 3.36
N PHE A 137 -4.00 7.65 3.52
CA PHE A 137 -3.62 9.00 3.09
C PHE A 137 -3.69 9.15 1.57
N PHE A 138 -3.29 8.11 0.82
CA PHE A 138 -3.46 8.07 -0.63
C PHE A 138 -4.94 8.18 -1.04
N LEU A 139 -5.81 7.35 -0.45
CA LEU A 139 -7.26 7.40 -0.72
C LEU A 139 -7.86 8.74 -0.32
N LEU A 140 -7.41 9.34 0.78
CA LEU A 140 -7.85 10.67 1.20
C LEU A 140 -7.42 11.75 0.19
N ALA A 141 -6.23 11.64 -0.39
CA ALA A 141 -5.76 12.56 -1.41
C ALA A 141 -6.51 12.40 -2.75
N MET A 142 -6.94 11.18 -3.07
CA MET A 142 -7.73 10.89 -4.27
C MET A 142 -9.20 11.28 -4.09
N LEU A 143 -9.75 11.15 -2.87
CA LEU A 143 -11.10 11.60 -2.56
C LEU A 143 -11.28 13.09 -2.86
N ASP A 144 -10.29 13.92 -2.49
CA ASP A 144 -10.28 15.34 -2.79
C ASP A 144 -10.38 15.59 -4.31
N GLN A 145 -9.67 14.81 -5.13
CA GLN A 145 -9.67 14.93 -6.60
C GLN A 145 -10.95 14.43 -7.27
N VAL A 146 -11.66 13.47 -6.67
CA VAL A 146 -12.89 12.88 -7.22
C VAL A 146 -14.13 13.70 -6.85
N THR A 147 -14.04 14.52 -5.80
CA THR A 147 -15.17 15.34 -5.30
C THR A 147 -15.16 16.78 -5.84
N GLU A 148 -14.00 17.27 -6.31
CA GLU A 148 -13.87 18.51 -7.09
C GLU A 148 -14.41 18.35 -8.52
#